data_AF-A0A822B192-F1
#
_entry.id   AF-A0A822B192-F1
#
_cell.length_a   1.000
_cell.length_b   1.000
_cell.length_c   1.000
_cell.angle_alpha   90.00
_cell.angle_beta   90.00
_cell.angle_gamma   90.00
#
_symmetry.space_group_name_H-M   'P 1'
#
loop_
_entity.id
_entity.type
_entity.pdbx_description
1 polymer ?
#
loop_
_entity_poly.entity_id
_entity_poly.type
_entity_poly.pdbx_seq_one_letter_code
_entity_poly.pdbx_strand_id
1 'polypeptide(L)'
;MYPTTDKLLCRLLDDDAEFPIRSRTTLWRWMKKLGFEYKRTSTISNSIGFRWAGIKASTRDNNTSFRLSDVQRLASKWIAAVDASTAQSYFAHAYQHELVFKQADAIAEEVENQLIDEEEEEDEAQITADETEDEIDA
;
A
#
# COMPACT_ATOMS: atom_id res chain seq x y z
N MET A 1 -13.42 -6.63 -3.42
CA MET A 1 -12.35 -5.86 -4.07
C MET A 1 -12.74 -4.39 -3.94
N TYR A 2 -11.96 -3.57 -3.23
CA TYR A 2 -12.29 -2.15 -3.10
C TYR A 2 -11.88 -1.38 -4.36
N PRO A 3 -12.64 -0.34 -4.76
CA PRO A 3 -12.31 0.47 -5.93
C PRO A 3 -11.01 1.25 -5.70
N THR A 4 -10.15 1.31 -6.73
CA THR A 4 -8.92 2.12 -6.72
C THR A 4 -9.25 3.60 -6.93
N THR A 5 -8.33 4.49 -6.56
CA THR A 5 -8.48 5.96 -6.74
C THR A 5 -8.80 6.32 -8.20
N ASP A 6 -8.18 5.65 -9.17
CA ASP A 6 -8.47 5.85 -10.60
C ASP A 6 -9.92 5.47 -10.97
N LYS A 7 -10.43 4.36 -10.40
CA LYS A 7 -11.82 3.94 -10.65
C LYS A 7 -12.83 4.89 -10.04
N LEU A 8 -12.49 5.50 -8.90
CA LEU A 8 -13.30 6.52 -8.26
C LEU A 8 -13.29 7.82 -9.06
N LEU A 9 -12.13 8.24 -9.55
CA LEU A 9 -11.99 9.43 -10.39
C LEU A 9 -12.78 9.31 -11.69
N CYS A 10 -12.62 8.19 -12.41
CA CYS A 10 -13.38 7.95 -13.63
C CYS A 10 -14.89 8.00 -13.36
N ARG A 11 -15.35 7.38 -12.26
CA ARG A 11 -16.78 7.39 -11.92
C ARG A 11 -17.31 8.77 -11.54
N LEU A 12 -16.53 9.55 -10.80
CA LEU A 12 -16.92 10.91 -10.41
C LEU A 12 -17.06 11.82 -11.63
N LEU A 13 -16.16 11.69 -12.61
CA LEU A 13 -16.20 12.47 -13.85
C LEU A 13 -17.27 11.97 -14.84
N ASP A 14 -17.60 10.67 -14.81
CA ASP A 14 -18.72 10.11 -15.58
C ASP A 14 -20.08 10.59 -15.04
N ASP A 15 -20.20 10.72 -13.72
CA ASP A 15 -21.44 11.13 -13.04
C ASP A 15 -21.61 12.68 -13.02
N ASP A 16 -20.51 13.44 -12.94
CA ASP A 16 -20.49 14.92 -12.99
C ASP A 16 -19.21 15.45 -13.67
N ALA A 17 -19.34 15.91 -14.92
CA ALA A 17 -18.22 16.43 -15.71
C ALA A 17 -17.68 17.79 -15.21
N GLU A 18 -18.48 18.53 -14.41
CA GLU A 18 -18.07 19.79 -13.80
C GLU A 18 -17.43 19.61 -12.42
N PHE A 19 -17.30 18.36 -11.95
CA PHE A 19 -16.71 18.09 -10.66
C PHE A 19 -15.29 18.69 -10.57
N PRO A 20 -14.98 19.45 -9.50
CA PRO A 20 -13.76 20.27 -9.42
C PRO A 20 -12.47 19.46 -9.33
N ILE A 21 -12.58 18.14 -9.16
CA ILE A 21 -11.44 17.24 -8.99
C ILE A 21 -11.26 16.45 -10.27
N ARG A 22 -10.26 16.85 -11.08
CA ARG A 22 -9.95 16.22 -12.38
C ARG A 22 -8.70 15.36 -12.36
N SER A 23 -7.90 15.44 -11.31
CA SER A 23 -6.68 14.66 -11.15
C SER A 23 -6.79 13.63 -10.03
N ARG A 24 -6.08 12.52 -10.21
CA ARG A 24 -5.96 11.43 -9.22
C ARG A 24 -5.38 11.94 -7.90
N THR A 25 -4.42 12.87 -7.98
CA THR A 25 -3.72 13.49 -6.86
C THR A 25 -4.67 14.37 -6.03
N THR A 26 -5.46 15.23 -6.67
CA THR A 26 -6.44 16.07 -5.97
C THR A 26 -7.53 15.23 -5.33
N LEU A 27 -8.00 14.16 -5.99
CA LEU A 27 -8.97 13.24 -5.40
C LEU A 27 -8.41 12.56 -4.15
N TRP A 28 -7.16 12.11 -4.22
CA TRP A 28 -6.51 11.47 -3.09
C TRP A 28 -6.31 12.43 -1.90
N ARG A 29 -5.87 13.67 -2.14
CA ARG A 29 -5.80 14.73 -1.11
C ARG A 29 -7.16 14.99 -0.47
N TRP A 30 -8.22 15.04 -1.27
CA TRP A 30 -9.59 15.24 -0.78
C TRP A 30 -10.10 14.07 0.06
N MET A 31 -9.85 12.83 -0.40
CA MET A 31 -10.17 11.62 0.35
C MET A 31 -9.44 11.57 1.70
N LYS A 32 -8.16 11.99 1.74
CA LYS A 32 -7.42 12.11 3.01
C LYS A 32 -8.01 13.16 3.94
N LYS A 33 -8.39 14.32 3.43
CA LYS A 33 -9.02 15.39 4.22
C LYS A 33 -10.35 14.96 4.84
N LEU A 34 -11.07 14.06 4.18
CA LEU A 34 -12.31 13.44 4.67
C LEU A 34 -12.08 12.26 5.64
N GLY A 35 -10.82 11.90 5.91
CA GLY A 35 -10.47 10.81 6.84
C GLY A 35 -10.56 9.41 6.24
N PHE A 36 -10.55 9.27 4.91
CA PHE A 36 -10.49 7.94 4.29
C PHE A 36 -9.10 7.32 4.47
N GLU A 37 -9.03 6.24 5.24
CA GLU A 37 -7.82 5.41 5.36
C GLU A 37 -7.79 4.34 4.27
N TYR A 38 -6.81 4.43 3.36
CA TYR A 38 -6.56 3.37 2.40
C TYR A 38 -5.88 2.19 3.09
N LYS A 39 -6.62 1.10 3.33
CA LYS A 39 -6.02 -0.16 3.78
C LYS A 39 -5.45 -0.91 2.58
N ARG A 40 -4.14 -0.78 2.35
CA ARG A 40 -3.41 -1.63 1.41
C ARG A 40 -3.45 -3.07 1.96
N THR A 41 -4.34 -3.92 1.42
CA THR A 41 -4.36 -5.34 1.78
C THR A 41 -3.20 -6.04 1.08
N SER A 42 -2.00 -5.99 1.66
CA SER A 42 -0.94 -6.90 1.23
C SER A 42 -1.27 -8.28 1.79
N THR A 43 -1.38 -9.27 0.92
CA THR A 43 -1.57 -10.68 1.30
C THR A 43 -0.46 -11.17 2.24
N ILE A 44 0.67 -10.47 2.25
CA ILE A 44 1.89 -10.71 3.03
C ILE A 44 1.73 -10.27 4.50
N SER A 45 0.91 -9.26 4.81
CA SER A 45 0.73 -8.74 6.18
C SER A 45 -0.24 -9.56 7.04
N ASN A 46 -0.77 -10.67 6.53
CA ASN A 46 -1.65 -11.52 7.33
C ASN A 46 -0.81 -12.52 8.13
N SER A 47 -0.93 -12.50 9.46
CA SER A 47 -0.20 -13.39 10.39
C SER A 47 -0.41 -14.88 10.06
N ILE A 48 -1.51 -15.24 9.39
CA ILE A 48 -1.75 -16.59 8.89
C ILE A 48 -0.78 -17.01 7.77
N GLY A 49 -0.39 -16.09 6.89
CA GLY A 49 0.52 -16.36 5.77
C GLY A 49 1.91 -16.73 6.28
N PHE A 50 2.35 -16.04 7.33
CA PHE A 50 3.61 -16.33 8.01
C PHE A 50 3.58 -17.70 8.71
N ARG A 51 2.46 -18.05 9.38
CA ARG A 51 2.29 -19.39 9.95
C ARG A 51 2.34 -20.49 8.89
N TRP A 52 1.68 -20.27 7.75
CA TRP A 52 1.71 -21.21 6.63
C TRP A 52 3.11 -21.44 6.07
N ALA A 53 3.95 -20.40 6.02
CA ALA A 53 5.35 -20.54 5.63
C ALA A 53 6.12 -21.43 6.63
N GLY A 54 5.89 -21.24 7.94
CA GLY A 54 6.49 -22.07 8.99
C GLY A 54 6.09 -23.55 8.90
N ILE A 55 4.80 -23.85 8.71
CA ILE A 55 4.30 -25.22 8.51
C ILE A 55 4.96 -25.87 7.30
N LYS A 56 5.03 -25.14 6.18
CA LYS A 56 5.62 -25.64 4.93
C LYS A 56 7.11 -25.94 5.09
N ALA A 57 7.86 -25.06 5.74
CA ALA A 57 9.29 -25.27 5.99
C ALA A 57 9.52 -26.50 6.89
N SER A 58 8.85 -26.55 8.05
CA SER A 58 8.98 -27.69 8.96
C SER A 58 8.56 -29.01 8.33
N THR A 59 7.48 -29.01 7.54
CA THR A 59 7.02 -30.23 6.86
C THR A 59 7.99 -30.65 5.77
N ARG A 60 8.57 -29.71 5.01
CA ARG A 60 9.57 -29.99 3.98
C ARG A 60 10.83 -30.62 4.56
N ASP A 61 11.36 -30.04 5.63
CA ASP A 61 12.64 -30.47 6.20
C ASP A 61 12.55 -31.84 6.90
N ASN A 62 11.35 -32.23 7.33
CA ASN A 62 11.11 -33.46 8.10
C ASN A 62 10.39 -34.57 7.29
N ASN A 63 9.91 -34.27 6.09
CA ASN A 63 9.24 -35.26 5.25
C ASN A 63 10.26 -36.03 4.42
N THR A 64 10.61 -37.23 4.88
CA THR A 64 11.53 -38.15 4.19
C THR A 64 10.81 -39.19 3.32
N SER A 65 9.49 -39.37 3.50
CA SER A 65 8.72 -40.41 2.80
C SER A 65 7.94 -39.90 1.59
N PHE A 66 7.80 -38.58 1.46
CA PHE A 66 6.99 -37.88 0.45
C PHE A 66 5.52 -38.35 0.38
N ARG A 67 5.01 -39.00 1.44
CA ARG A 67 3.62 -39.47 1.51
C ARG A 67 2.71 -38.40 2.11
N LEU A 68 1.49 -38.31 1.58
CA LEU A 68 0.45 -37.39 2.08
C LEU A 68 0.10 -37.62 3.56
N SER A 69 0.09 -38.88 4.00
CA SER A 69 -0.14 -39.23 5.41
C SER A 69 0.92 -38.65 6.35
N ASP A 70 2.18 -38.60 5.89
CA ASP A 70 3.28 -38.03 6.67
C ASP A 70 3.25 -36.50 6.65
N VAL A 71 2.87 -35.88 5.52
CA VAL A 71 2.59 -34.44 5.46
C VAL A 71 1.53 -34.05 6.48
N GLN A 72 0.41 -34.78 6.53
CA GLN A 72 -0.66 -34.53 7.49
C GLN A 72 -0.18 -34.67 8.94
N ARG A 73 0.55 -35.75 9.24
CA ARG A 73 1.08 -36.01 10.58
C ARG A 73 2.06 -34.92 11.03
N LEU A 74 2.98 -34.50 10.16
CA LEU A 74 3.96 -33.46 10.44
C LEU A 74 3.31 -32.09 10.63
N ALA A 75 2.33 -31.75 9.78
CA ALA A 75 1.58 -30.50 9.92
C ALA A 75 0.79 -30.45 11.24
N SER A 76 0.06 -31.52 11.59
CA SER A 76 -0.66 -31.60 12.86
C SER A 76 0.27 -31.53 14.08
N LYS A 77 1.43 -32.19 14.00
CA LYS A 77 2.45 -32.13 15.06
C LYS A 77 2.99 -30.71 15.24
N TRP A 78 3.27 -30.01 14.14
CA TRP A 78 3.75 -28.63 14.18
C TRP A 78 2.69 -27.72 14.80
N ILE A 79 1.43 -27.81 14.36
CA ILE A 79 0.32 -27.01 14.91
C ILE A 79 0.17 -27.25 16.42
N ALA A 80 0.28 -28.49 16.88
CA ALA A 80 0.21 -28.83 18.29
C ALA A 80 1.40 -28.32 19.12
N ALA A 81 2.56 -28.10 18.50
CA ALA A 81 3.76 -27.58 19.14
C ALA A 81 3.82 -26.04 19.20
N VAL A 82 2.94 -25.35 18.46
CA VAL A 82 2.84 -23.89 18.51
C VAL A 82 2.22 -23.46 19.83
N ASP A 83 3.00 -22.74 20.62
CA ASP A 83 2.58 -22.16 21.88
C ASP A 83 2.17 -20.68 21.74
N ALA A 84 1.70 -20.08 22.83
CA ALA A 84 1.28 -18.68 22.86
C ALA A 84 2.44 -17.72 22.56
N SER A 85 3.67 -18.04 22.98
CA SER A 85 4.84 -17.19 22.74
C SER A 85 5.23 -17.17 21.26
N THR A 86 5.21 -18.33 20.59
CA THR A 86 5.43 -18.46 19.15
C THR A 86 4.32 -17.78 18.36
N ALA A 87 3.06 -17.84 18.84
CA ALA A 87 1.98 -17.08 18.23
C ALA A 87 2.21 -15.56 18.30
N GLN A 88 2.65 -15.05 19.44
CA GLN A 88 2.92 -13.63 19.64
C GLN A 88 4.05 -13.12 18.74
N SER A 89 5.11 -13.90 18.53
CA SER A 89 6.22 -13.49 17.65
C SER A 89 5.75 -13.30 16.20
N TYR A 90 4.77 -14.07 15.73
CA TYR A 90 4.18 -13.88 14.41
C TYR A 90 3.37 -12.59 14.28
N PHE A 91 2.61 -12.23 15.31
CA PHE A 91 1.90 -10.95 15.34
C PHE A 91 2.88 -9.78 15.41
N ALA A 92 3.94 -9.91 16.21
CA ALA A 92 4.99 -8.90 16.31
C ALA A 92 5.71 -8.70 14.97
N HIS A 93 6.03 -9.77 14.26
CA HIS A 93 6.63 -9.69 12.94
C HIS A 93 5.69 -9.02 11.92
N ALA A 94 4.40 -9.41 11.89
CA ALA A 94 3.42 -8.76 11.02
C ALA A 94 3.30 -7.26 11.32
N TYR A 95 3.30 -6.88 12.60
CA TYR A 95 3.26 -5.48 13.04
C TYR A 95 4.52 -4.69 12.64
N GLN A 96 5.71 -5.29 12.75
CA GLN A 96 6.95 -4.65 12.31
C GLN A 96 6.93 -4.34 10.81
N HIS A 97 6.46 -5.29 9.98
CA HIS A 97 6.29 -5.06 8.55
C HIS A 97 5.26 -3.97 8.28
N GLU A 98 4.13 -3.96 8.99
CA GLU A 98 3.14 -2.88 8.91
C GLU A 98 3.77 -1.50 9.20
N LEU A 99 4.64 -1.42 10.22
CA LEU A 99 5.34 -0.18 10.55
C LEU A 99 6.27 0.29 9.43
N VAL A 100 7.04 -0.63 8.83
CA VAL A 100 7.90 -0.33 7.68
C VAL A 100 7.07 0.15 6.49
N PHE A 101 5.92 -0.48 6.22
CA PHE A 101 5.02 -0.03 5.16
C PHE A 101 4.45 1.36 5.44
N LYS A 102 4.09 1.68 6.69
CA LYS A 102 3.66 3.04 7.07
C LYS A 102 4.75 4.07 6.87
N GLN A 103 5.99 3.75 7.23
CA GLN A 103 7.13 4.64 7.00
C GLN A 103 7.40 4.85 5.51
N ALA A 104 7.38 3.77 4.72
CA ALA A 104 7.53 3.86 3.27
C ALA A 104 6.40 4.67 2.62
N ASP A 105 5.16 4.52 3.07
CA ASP A 105 4.02 5.31 2.59
C ASP A 105 4.15 6.79 2.95
N ALA A 106 4.66 7.11 4.16
CA ALA A 106 4.92 8.49 4.55
C ALA A 106 6.03 9.13 3.69
N ILE A 107 7.11 8.38 3.40
CA ILE A 107 8.18 8.85 2.51
C ILE A 107 7.67 9.03 1.08
N ALA A 108 6.86 8.09 0.58
CA ALA A 108 6.29 8.19 -0.75
C ALA A 108 5.35 9.40 -0.89
N GLU A 109 4.54 9.67 0.14
CA GLU A 109 3.71 10.87 0.21
C GLU A 109 4.54 12.16 0.23
N GLU A 110 5.62 12.18 1.00
CA GLU A 110 6.54 13.33 1.05
C GLU A 110 7.19 13.60 -0.30
N VAL A 111 7.69 12.55 -0.97
CA VAL A 111 8.28 12.67 -2.31
C VAL A 111 7.23 13.11 -3.34
N GLU A 112 6.00 12.59 -3.26
CA GLU A 112 4.92 13.02 -4.15
C GLU A 112 4.55 14.49 -3.91
N ASN A 113 4.55 14.98 -2.67
CA ASN A 113 4.32 16.40 -2.39
C ASN A 113 5.45 17.28 -2.92
N GLN A 114 6.72 16.89 -2.71
CA GLN A 114 7.87 17.66 -3.20
C GLN A 114 7.86 17.80 -4.73
N LEU A 115 7.56 16.72 -5.46
CA LEU A 115 7.44 16.78 -6.91
C LEU A 115 6.31 17.70 -7.37
N ILE A 116 5.20 17.75 -6.63
CA ILE A 116 4.08 18.64 -6.96
C ILE A 116 4.45 20.10 -6.69
N ASP A 117 5.12 20.38 -5.57
CA ASP A 117 5.55 21.74 -5.25
C ASP A 117 6.58 22.24 -6.31
N GLU A 118 7.48 21.36 -6.79
CA GLU A 118 8.41 21.66 -7.88
C GLU A 118 7.70 21.93 -9.22
N GLU A 119 6.68 21.13 -9.58
CA GLU A 119 5.87 21.36 -10.79
C GLU A 119 5.08 22.70 -10.71
N GLU A 120 4.53 23.05 -9.55
CA GLU A 120 3.81 24.31 -9.33
C GLU A 120 4.76 25.54 -9.44
N GLU A 121 5.99 25.45 -8.92
CA GLU A 121 6.99 26.52 -9.06
C GLU A 121 7.47 26.69 -10.52
N GLU A 122 7.62 25.59 -11.28
CA GLU A 122 7.97 25.65 -12.70
C GLU A 122 6.85 26.29 -13.53
N ASP A 123 5.59 25.92 -13.28
CA ASP A 123 4.41 26.52 -13.94
C ASP A 123 4.30 28.02 -13.63
N GLU A 124 4.53 28.45 -12.38
CA GLU A 124 4.52 29.88 -11.99
C GLU A 124 5.68 30.66 -12.63
N ALA A 125 6.88 30.07 -12.70
CA ALA A 125 8.03 30.68 -13.36
C ALA A 125 7.82 30.83 -14.88
N GLN A 126 7.07 29.92 -15.50
CA GLN A 126 6.78 29.95 -16.92
C GLN A 126 5.68 30.96 -17.27
N ILE A 127 4.65 31.10 -16.42
CA ILE A 127 3.61 32.15 -16.55
C ILE A 127 4.23 33.54 -16.41
N THR A 128 5.11 33.74 -15.42
CA THR A 128 5.78 35.04 -15.22
C THR A 128 6.76 35.39 -16.33
N ALA A 129 7.38 34.41 -16.99
CA ALA A 129 8.22 34.66 -18.17
C ALA A 129 7.38 35.09 -19.39
N ASP A 130 6.24 34.44 -19.63
CA ASP A 130 5.33 34.75 -20.74
C ASP A 130 4.69 36.15 -20.58
N GLU A 131 4.31 36.54 -19.35
CA GLU A 131 3.81 37.90 -19.06
C GLU A 131 4.86 39.00 -19.28
N THR A 132 6.16 38.69 -19.12
CA THR A 132 7.23 39.67 -19.35
C THR A 132 7.62 39.84 -20.82
N GLU A 133 7.32 38.87 -21.70
CA GLU A 133 7.55 39.00 -23.14
C GLU A 133 6.47 39.87 -23.81
N ASP A 134 5.23 39.83 -23.32
CA ASP A 134 4.11 40.64 -23.83
C ASP A 134 4.16 42.14 -23.44
N GLU A 135 4.96 42.54 -22.44
CA GLU A 135 5.16 43.95 -22.06
C GLU A 135 6.24 44.70 -22.88
N ILE A 136 7.01 44.01 -23.72
CA ILE A 136 8.13 44.62 -24.49
C ILE A 136 7.67 45.20 -25.85
N ASP A 137 6.45 44.89 -26.30
CA ASP A 137 5.91 45.33 -27.60
C ASP A 137 4.71 46.31 -27.53
N ALA A 138 4.51 47.02 -26.41
CA ALA A 138 3.51 48.09 -26.25
C ALA A 138 4.12 49.52 -26.24
#